data_AF-A0A970BDP1-F1
#
_entry.id   AF-A0A970BDP1-F1
#
_cell.length_a   1.000
_cell.length_b   1.000
_cell.length_c   1.000
_cell.angle_alpha   90.00
_cell.angle_beta   90.00
_cell.angle_gamma   90.00
#
_symmetry.space_group_name_H-M   'P 1'
#
loop_
_entity.id
_entity.type
_entity.pdbx_description
1 polymer ?
#
loop_
_entity_poly.entity_id
_entity_poly.type
_entity_poly.pdbx_seq_one_letter_code
_entity_poly.pdbx_strand_id
1 'polypeptide(L)'
;MNKLFLLSLFGVTLLLSACQRQEEEPAPPTAVPISATDTAVPLLTITPSPTASEATVAPQPTKTSPPPPKSSPTPPPTPTAAPTAVSAAAPSPQSLNPSSPPPPGALIAVSIESSVGVLLDEFPEEMRDRVAEAIIAQPEDVWLARTQRQLRLTKNRLNFRNFVYEDKGQLPLPPPELWDIQLDTAGPRRETVQGHDLVLLDYSFTSALLTDPESIAQAEPVLAKEGAVWQEFFAFPADPDMLLQRTDNACVNEAGFPPNSFDSENVWHFYNFECTADSGGALGCHRTQLATFDCREALSLFVGVIETDVRWERLLQFDATVHNVGGAALHIGPAKAEDPENNVFDYNACHDHLHYSNYGEFFLANQAELTGSKQAFCVQSTTRPGNNEWSPLTHPYSCTFQGVQAGWADEYVAGLDAQWVDITDLDVPPDGRTVGLGFTSNGDKFMCEGTLITDENGEVVWEPSGFVTEEGESINRPQCDFIENWDVNNEDVRDVFVPQTGSFVTAACANDESGPKRNCGFTELELTANDRFCEPGENVDLSVALSQQAAPQVLRVCEWSAALGTGVACVFEDALLNRTIVADTAVSFACPSIRDAAADAEITGGFAVYAAPLWPEDGGQLLVSGNQ
;
A
#
# COMPACT_ATOMS: atom_id res chain seq x y z
N MET A 1 15.72 25.47 30.49
CA MET A 1 14.70 26.04 29.59
C MET A 1 14.47 25.03 28.48
N ASN A 2 13.22 24.68 28.23
CA ASN A 2 12.81 23.66 27.27
C ASN A 2 12.70 24.28 25.87
N LYS A 3 13.01 23.52 24.82
CA LYS A 3 12.86 23.96 23.43
C LYS A 3 12.60 22.73 22.57
N LEU A 4 11.51 22.68 21.80
CA LEU A 4 11.18 21.55 20.91
C LEU A 4 11.75 21.79 19.51
N PHE A 5 12.09 20.74 18.75
CA PHE A 5 12.59 20.81 17.37
C PHE A 5 11.97 19.68 16.52
N LEU A 6 11.41 20.04 15.36
CA LEU A 6 10.82 19.11 14.39
C LEU A 6 11.87 18.60 13.39
N LEU A 7 12.03 17.28 13.26
CA LEU A 7 12.94 16.65 12.27
C LEU A 7 12.13 15.85 11.23
N SER A 8 11.88 16.48 10.09
CA SER A 8 11.38 15.94 8.80
C SER A 8 9.94 15.39 8.70
N LEU A 9 9.20 15.89 7.68
CA LEU A 9 8.07 15.21 7.03
C LEU A 9 8.56 14.55 5.73
N PHE A 10 8.30 13.26 5.53
CA PHE A 10 8.38 12.61 4.21
C PHE A 10 7.30 11.54 4.02
N GLY A 11 6.62 11.59 2.85
CA GLY A 11 5.74 10.56 2.32
C GLY A 11 4.23 10.81 2.44
N VAL A 12 3.63 11.57 1.50
CA VAL A 12 2.17 11.72 1.39
C VAL A 12 1.65 10.67 0.40
N THR A 13 0.74 9.80 0.83
CA THR A 13 -0.17 9.05 -0.04
C THR A 13 -1.58 9.37 0.41
N LEU A 14 -2.41 9.86 -0.52
CA LEU A 14 -3.82 10.12 -0.25
C LEU A 14 -4.58 8.79 -0.30
N LEU A 15 -5.13 8.37 0.83
CA LEU A 15 -6.08 7.28 0.95
C LEU A 15 -7.26 7.80 1.77
N LEU A 16 -8.44 7.90 1.15
CA LEU A 16 -9.68 8.16 1.88
C LEU A 16 -10.10 6.90 2.63
N SER A 17 -10.13 6.97 3.96
CA SER A 17 -10.92 6.07 4.79
C SER A 17 -11.69 6.92 5.80
N ALA A 18 -13.02 6.93 5.68
CA ALA A 18 -13.90 7.64 6.60
C ALA A 18 -14.23 6.73 7.79
N CYS A 19 -13.86 7.16 9.00
CA CYS A 19 -14.48 6.64 10.23
C CYS A 19 -15.68 7.55 10.56
N GLN A 20 -16.88 7.16 10.12
CA GLN A 20 -18.11 7.84 10.54
C GLN A 20 -18.42 7.50 12.00
N ARG A 21 -18.63 8.53 12.83
CA ARG A 21 -19.22 8.42 14.17
C ARG A 21 -20.65 7.86 13.98
N GLN A 22 -20.89 6.59 14.29
CA GLN A 22 -22.25 6.06 14.33
C GLN A 22 -22.94 6.58 15.58
N GLU A 23 -23.81 7.57 15.42
CA GLU A 23 -24.82 7.90 16.42
C GLU A 23 -25.95 6.85 16.35
N GLU A 24 -25.93 5.85 17.24
CA GLU A 24 -27.09 4.95 17.43
C GLU A 24 -27.94 5.41 18.63
N GLU A 25 -29.15 5.92 18.34
CA GLU A 25 -30.24 5.98 19.32
C GLU A 25 -30.85 4.58 19.54
N PRO A 26 -31.18 4.15 20.77
CA PRO A 26 -31.66 2.80 21.03
C PRO A 26 -33.19 2.68 20.83
N ALA A 27 -33.62 1.75 19.97
CA ALA A 27 -35.02 1.30 19.88
C ALA A 27 -35.28 0.05 20.78
N PRO A 28 -36.47 -0.08 21.40
CA PRO A 28 -36.74 -1.09 22.44
C PRO A 28 -37.15 -2.46 21.86
N PRO A 29 -37.07 -3.54 22.66
CA PRO A 29 -37.22 -4.90 22.17
C PRO A 29 -38.70 -5.33 22.07
N THR A 30 -39.03 -6.06 20.99
CA THR A 30 -40.26 -6.86 20.92
C THR A 30 -39.93 -8.34 20.77
N ALA A 31 -40.73 -9.17 21.46
CA ALA A 31 -40.47 -10.56 21.76
C ALA A 31 -41.29 -11.53 20.87
N VAL A 32 -40.62 -12.59 20.39
CA VAL A 32 -41.05 -14.03 20.39
C VAL A 32 -42.26 -14.41 19.47
N PRO A 33 -42.50 -15.67 18.99
CA PRO A 33 -41.86 -16.97 19.25
C PRO A 33 -41.49 -17.87 18.04
N ILE A 34 -40.77 -18.94 18.41
CA ILE A 34 -40.52 -20.22 17.74
C ILE A 34 -41.80 -21.06 17.62
N SER A 35 -41.98 -21.80 16.51
CA SER A 35 -42.75 -23.05 16.49
C SER A 35 -42.20 -24.05 15.46
N ALA A 36 -41.94 -25.27 15.93
CA ALA A 36 -41.65 -26.45 15.13
C ALA A 36 -42.95 -27.17 14.73
N THR A 37 -42.95 -27.90 13.59
CA THR A 37 -43.59 -29.23 13.47
C THR A 37 -43.22 -29.93 12.15
N ASP A 38 -42.97 -31.24 12.30
CA ASP A 38 -42.84 -32.33 11.33
C ASP A 38 -43.81 -32.35 10.14
N THR A 39 -43.38 -32.91 9.00
CA THR A 39 -43.96 -34.15 8.42
C THR A 39 -43.19 -34.64 7.19
N ALA A 40 -43.13 -35.97 7.05
CA ALA A 40 -42.30 -36.72 6.11
C ALA A 40 -43.10 -37.35 4.94
N VAL A 41 -42.42 -37.46 3.76
CA VAL A 41 -42.44 -38.60 2.78
C VAL A 41 -43.72 -38.75 1.89
N PRO A 42 -43.68 -39.26 0.60
CA PRO A 42 -42.72 -40.20 0.00
C PRO A 42 -42.17 -39.98 -1.44
N LEU A 43 -41.05 -40.70 -1.64
CA LEU A 43 -40.51 -41.42 -2.81
C LEU A 43 -41.37 -41.59 -4.09
N LEU A 44 -40.74 -41.38 -5.24
CA LEU A 44 -41.06 -42.08 -6.50
C LEU A 44 -39.81 -42.25 -7.37
N THR A 45 -39.38 -43.50 -7.53
CA THR A 45 -38.36 -44.00 -8.46
C THR A 45 -39.02 -44.46 -9.76
N ILE A 46 -38.48 -44.08 -10.94
CA ILE A 46 -38.66 -44.82 -12.20
C ILE A 46 -37.32 -44.86 -12.97
N THR A 47 -37.03 -46.05 -13.48
CA THR A 47 -35.84 -46.59 -14.16
C THR A 47 -35.76 -46.28 -15.68
N PRO A 48 -34.67 -46.68 -16.38
CA PRO A 48 -34.16 -45.99 -17.60
C PRO A 48 -34.23 -46.80 -18.93
N SER A 49 -33.61 -46.20 -19.98
CA SER A 49 -33.02 -46.75 -21.24
C SER A 49 -33.87 -46.76 -22.54
N PRO A 50 -33.29 -46.90 -23.78
CA PRO A 50 -31.90 -46.67 -24.27
C PRO A 50 -31.76 -46.11 -25.75
N THR A 51 -30.50 -46.14 -26.27
CA THR A 51 -30.00 -46.21 -27.68
C THR A 51 -29.98 -44.93 -28.55
N ALA A 52 -29.02 -44.63 -29.43
CA ALA A 52 -27.67 -45.13 -29.79
C ALA A 52 -27.08 -44.18 -30.87
N SER A 53 -25.75 -44.03 -31.00
CA SER A 53 -25.00 -44.22 -32.28
C SER A 53 -23.53 -43.77 -32.20
N GLU A 54 -22.67 -44.68 -32.67
CA GLU A 54 -21.27 -44.64 -33.14
C GLU A 54 -20.89 -43.40 -34.00
N ALA A 55 -19.63 -43.03 -34.30
CA ALA A 55 -18.25 -43.38 -33.92
C ALA A 55 -17.31 -42.43 -34.71
N THR A 56 -16.12 -42.06 -34.20
CA THR A 56 -14.80 -42.12 -34.89
C THR A 56 -13.70 -41.42 -34.08
N VAL A 57 -12.57 -42.13 -33.89
CA VAL A 57 -11.28 -41.74 -33.29
C VAL A 57 -10.23 -42.15 -34.35
N ALA A 58 -9.18 -41.38 -34.72
CA ALA A 58 -7.91 -41.05 -34.02
C ALA A 58 -7.02 -40.20 -35.00
N PRO A 59 -5.74 -39.81 -34.69
CA PRO A 59 -5.00 -39.86 -33.41
C PRO A 59 -4.22 -38.56 -33.03
N GLN A 60 -3.94 -38.40 -31.73
CA GLN A 60 -2.85 -37.55 -31.20
C GLN A 60 -1.52 -38.33 -31.16
N PRO A 61 -0.35 -37.66 -31.22
CA PRO A 61 0.96 -38.32 -31.16
C PRO A 61 1.41 -38.61 -29.72
N THR A 62 2.00 -39.79 -29.56
CA THR A 62 2.54 -40.40 -28.34
C THR A 62 3.88 -39.81 -27.89
N LYS A 63 4.05 -39.58 -26.57
CA LYS A 63 5.36 -39.55 -25.88
C LYS A 63 5.52 -40.81 -25.01
N THR A 64 6.52 -41.63 -25.32
CA THR A 64 7.17 -42.66 -24.46
C THR A 64 8.37 -41.98 -23.78
N SER A 65 8.87 -42.24 -22.56
CA SER A 65 8.80 -43.30 -21.53
C SER A 65 9.41 -42.72 -20.19
N PRO A 66 9.43 -43.44 -19.05
CA PRO A 66 9.10 -42.89 -17.70
C PRO A 66 10.28 -42.60 -16.74
N PRO A 67 10.06 -41.86 -15.62
CA PRO A 67 10.96 -41.77 -14.47
C PRO A 67 10.65 -42.82 -13.35
N PRO A 68 11.56 -43.03 -12.37
CA PRO A 68 11.58 -44.18 -11.45
C PRO A 68 10.56 -44.08 -10.28
N PRO A 69 10.35 -45.15 -9.46
CA PRO A 69 9.11 -45.32 -8.71
C PRO A 69 9.05 -44.47 -7.43
N LYS A 70 7.92 -43.79 -7.25
CA LYS A 70 7.50 -43.15 -5.99
C LYS A 70 7.07 -44.21 -4.98
N SER A 71 7.53 -44.07 -3.75
CA SER A 71 7.04 -44.78 -2.57
C SER A 71 5.55 -44.50 -2.33
N SER A 72 4.83 -45.53 -1.90
CA SER A 72 3.38 -45.56 -1.73
C SER A 72 2.84 -44.53 -0.72
N PRO A 73 1.67 -43.90 -0.97
CA PRO A 73 1.02 -43.05 0.01
C PRO A 73 0.24 -43.90 1.03
N THR A 74 0.38 -43.55 2.30
CA THR A 74 -0.42 -44.05 3.43
C THR A 74 -1.87 -43.52 3.31
N PRO A 75 -2.92 -44.28 3.69
CA PRO A 75 -4.30 -43.81 3.58
C PRO A 75 -4.59 -42.65 4.55
N PRO A 76 -5.56 -41.76 4.22
CA PRO A 76 -5.87 -40.60 5.05
C PRO A 76 -6.55 -41.04 6.37
N PRO A 77 -6.29 -40.35 7.49
CA PRO A 77 -7.02 -40.61 8.72
C PRO A 77 -8.47 -40.09 8.60
N THR A 78 -9.38 -40.84 9.20
CA THR A 78 -10.81 -40.53 9.35
C THR A 78 -11.02 -39.19 10.07
N PRO A 79 -12.01 -38.35 9.67
CA PRO A 79 -12.21 -37.04 10.28
C PRO A 79 -12.60 -37.19 11.74
N THR A 80 -11.68 -36.81 12.63
CA THR A 80 -11.96 -36.66 14.05
C THR A 80 -12.55 -35.28 14.27
N ALA A 81 -13.56 -35.20 15.12
CA ALA A 81 -14.31 -33.99 15.45
C ALA A 81 -13.42 -32.77 15.68
N ALA A 82 -13.91 -31.61 15.24
CA ALA A 82 -13.27 -30.31 15.37
C ALA A 82 -12.64 -30.10 16.76
N PRO A 83 -11.35 -29.71 16.85
CA PRO A 83 -10.83 -29.21 18.10
C PRO A 83 -11.56 -27.88 18.37
N THR A 84 -12.19 -27.82 19.54
CA THR A 84 -12.67 -26.56 20.10
C THR A 84 -11.49 -25.61 20.15
N ALA A 85 -11.66 -24.40 19.58
CA ALA A 85 -10.70 -23.32 19.73
C ALA A 85 -10.45 -23.11 21.23
N VAL A 86 -9.28 -23.52 21.71
CA VAL A 86 -8.79 -23.04 22.99
C VAL A 86 -8.38 -21.61 22.72
N SER A 87 -9.21 -20.67 23.15
CA SER A 87 -8.83 -19.28 23.33
C SER A 87 -7.56 -19.27 24.17
N ALA A 88 -6.41 -18.98 23.53
CA ALA A 88 -5.25 -18.53 24.26
C ALA A 88 -5.66 -17.19 24.86
N ALA A 89 -5.94 -17.19 26.15
CA ALA A 89 -6.20 -15.96 26.89
C ALA A 89 -5.04 -14.99 26.60
N ALA A 90 -5.39 -13.76 26.21
CA ALA A 90 -4.45 -12.65 26.22
C ALA A 90 -3.70 -12.68 27.57
N PRO A 91 -2.37 -12.48 27.58
CA PRO A 91 -1.64 -12.38 28.83
C PRO A 91 -2.32 -11.27 29.65
N SER A 92 -2.74 -11.61 30.87
CA SER A 92 -3.26 -10.59 31.79
C SER A 92 -2.18 -9.51 31.94
N PRO A 93 -2.54 -8.21 31.95
CA PRO A 93 -1.57 -7.15 32.13
C PRO A 93 -0.86 -7.38 33.46
N GLN A 94 0.38 -7.87 33.38
CA GLN A 94 1.25 -7.91 34.54
C GLN A 94 1.50 -6.45 34.92
N SER A 95 1.20 -6.10 36.17
CA SER A 95 1.53 -4.80 36.74
C SER A 95 3.03 -4.56 36.56
N LEU A 96 3.41 -3.67 35.64
CA LEU A 96 4.79 -3.26 35.44
C LEU A 96 5.28 -2.57 36.71
N ASN A 97 6.26 -3.21 37.36
CA ASN A 97 6.87 -2.74 38.59
C ASN A 97 7.80 -1.55 38.22
N PRO A 98 7.59 -0.32 38.74
CA PRO A 98 8.24 0.93 38.27
C PRO A 98 9.74 1.07 38.64
N SER A 99 10.44 -0.03 38.86
CA SER A 99 11.86 -0.10 39.27
C SER A 99 12.75 -0.92 38.32
N SER A 100 12.23 -1.31 37.15
CA SER A 100 12.94 -2.17 36.18
C SER A 100 13.54 -1.32 35.04
N PRO A 101 14.78 -1.56 34.60
CA PRO A 101 15.36 -0.88 33.43
C PRO A 101 14.51 -1.14 32.16
N PRO A 102 14.54 -0.23 31.17
CA PRO A 102 13.83 -0.43 29.90
C PRO A 102 14.29 -1.75 29.26
N PRO A 103 13.39 -2.49 28.59
CA PRO A 103 13.76 -3.69 27.89
C PRO A 103 14.87 -3.36 26.88
N PRO A 104 15.92 -4.19 26.78
CA PRO A 104 16.96 -3.99 25.76
C PRO A 104 16.31 -3.93 24.38
N GLY A 105 16.83 -3.16 23.41
CA GLY A 105 16.37 -3.25 22.02
C GLY A 105 17.09 -4.36 21.23
N ALA A 106 16.73 -4.53 19.96
CA ALA A 106 17.42 -5.35 18.97
C ALA A 106 17.46 -4.62 17.62
N LEU A 107 18.65 -4.41 17.04
CA LEU A 107 18.78 -3.97 15.65
C LEU A 107 18.92 -5.20 14.78
N ILE A 108 18.33 -5.21 13.60
CA ILE A 108 18.42 -6.30 12.63
C ILE A 108 18.88 -5.71 11.31
N ALA A 109 20.08 -6.02 10.83
CA ALA A 109 20.44 -5.79 9.44
C ALA A 109 19.61 -6.70 8.54
N VAL A 110 19.15 -6.14 7.44
CA VAL A 110 18.51 -6.89 6.36
C VAL A 110 19.35 -6.70 5.11
N SER A 111 19.59 -7.76 4.34
CA SER A 111 20.35 -7.70 3.10
C SER A 111 19.83 -8.66 2.04
N ILE A 112 19.89 -8.26 0.78
CA ILE A 112 19.54 -9.07 -0.40
C ILE A 112 20.62 -8.85 -1.47
N GLU A 113 21.01 -9.93 -2.15
CA GLU A 113 21.83 -9.88 -3.35
C GLU A 113 21.00 -10.49 -4.49
N SER A 114 20.73 -9.73 -5.55
CA SER A 114 19.79 -10.18 -6.59
C SER A 114 20.02 -9.45 -7.92
N SER A 115 19.17 -9.73 -8.90
CA SER A 115 19.13 -9.06 -10.20
C SER A 115 17.71 -8.61 -10.52
N VAL A 116 17.59 -7.46 -11.15
CA VAL A 116 16.32 -6.94 -11.69
C VAL A 116 16.50 -6.61 -13.17
N GLY A 117 15.44 -6.67 -13.96
CA GLY A 117 15.55 -6.46 -15.40
C GLY A 117 14.30 -6.00 -16.11
N VAL A 118 14.42 -5.88 -17.43
CA VAL A 118 13.34 -5.55 -18.36
C VAL A 118 13.22 -6.65 -19.39
N LEU A 119 12.02 -7.20 -19.52
CA LEU A 119 11.69 -8.24 -20.49
C LEU A 119 11.57 -7.65 -21.89
N LEU A 120 12.31 -8.18 -22.85
CA LEU A 120 12.29 -7.74 -24.24
C LEU A 120 11.31 -8.53 -25.11
N ASP A 121 10.75 -9.63 -24.60
CA ASP A 121 9.93 -10.56 -25.39
C ASP A 121 8.66 -9.93 -25.96
N GLU A 122 8.16 -8.89 -25.31
CA GLU A 122 6.94 -8.17 -25.69
C GLU A 122 7.18 -7.15 -26.82
N PHE A 123 8.44 -6.90 -27.19
CA PHE A 123 8.79 -6.06 -28.34
C PHE A 123 8.98 -6.93 -29.60
N PRO A 124 8.57 -6.43 -30.79
CA PRO A 124 8.89 -7.07 -32.06
C PRO A 124 10.39 -7.35 -32.18
N GLU A 125 10.76 -8.53 -32.71
CA GLU A 125 12.16 -8.99 -32.78
C GLU A 125 13.09 -7.94 -33.42
N GLU A 126 12.61 -7.26 -34.46
CA GLU A 126 13.30 -6.18 -35.17
C GLU A 126 13.58 -4.91 -34.35
N MET A 127 12.87 -4.71 -33.24
CA MET A 127 13.06 -3.56 -32.33
C MET A 127 13.92 -3.90 -31.12
N ARG A 128 14.11 -5.19 -30.78
CA ARG A 128 14.72 -5.61 -29.50
C ARG A 128 16.14 -5.10 -29.32
N ASP A 129 16.95 -5.06 -30.38
CA ASP A 129 18.32 -4.56 -30.30
C ASP A 129 18.34 -3.06 -29.91
N ARG A 130 17.53 -2.24 -30.59
CA ARG A 130 17.41 -0.80 -30.28
C ARG A 130 16.85 -0.57 -28.87
N VAL A 131 15.83 -1.32 -28.48
CA VAL A 131 15.18 -1.19 -27.17
C VAL A 131 16.15 -1.64 -26.06
N ALA A 132 16.91 -2.72 -26.27
CA ALA A 132 17.94 -3.15 -25.34
C ALA A 132 19.04 -2.08 -25.17
N GLU A 133 19.52 -1.47 -26.26
CA GLU A 133 20.47 -0.36 -26.20
C GLU A 133 19.91 0.84 -25.42
N ALA A 134 18.63 1.18 -25.62
CA ALA A 134 17.96 2.24 -24.87
C ALA A 134 17.82 1.92 -23.38
N ILE A 135 17.42 0.69 -23.03
CA ILE A 135 17.30 0.24 -21.63
C ILE A 135 18.66 0.22 -20.93
N ILE A 136 19.72 -0.24 -21.62
CA ILE A 136 21.08 -0.21 -21.09
C ILE A 136 21.56 1.23 -20.83
N ALA A 137 21.12 2.17 -21.66
CA ALA A 137 21.44 3.59 -21.52
C ALA A 137 20.57 4.34 -20.50
N GLN A 138 19.55 3.69 -19.90
CA GLN A 138 18.71 4.32 -18.87
C GLN A 138 19.56 4.77 -17.67
N PRO A 139 19.23 5.92 -17.07
CA PRO A 139 19.98 6.41 -15.93
C PRO A 139 19.75 5.54 -14.68
N GLU A 140 20.66 5.70 -13.71
CA GLU A 140 20.76 4.84 -12.53
C GLU A 140 19.49 4.87 -11.65
N ASP A 141 18.83 6.02 -11.57
CA ASP A 141 17.58 6.23 -10.82
C ASP A 141 16.41 5.37 -11.33
N VAL A 142 16.34 5.14 -12.64
CA VAL A 142 15.35 4.24 -13.26
C VAL A 142 15.54 2.81 -12.78
N TRP A 143 16.79 2.35 -12.77
CA TRP A 143 17.14 1.02 -12.29
C TRP A 143 16.94 0.87 -10.78
N LEU A 144 17.18 1.93 -10.01
CA LEU A 144 16.90 1.99 -8.58
C LEU A 144 15.40 1.84 -8.31
N ALA A 145 14.55 2.58 -9.03
CA ALA A 145 13.10 2.49 -8.90
C ALA A 145 12.59 1.08 -9.24
N ARG A 146 13.12 0.46 -10.29
CA ARG A 146 12.77 -0.92 -10.67
C ARG A 146 13.18 -1.94 -9.59
N THR A 147 14.36 -1.76 -9.02
CA THR A 147 14.84 -2.57 -7.89
C THR A 147 13.88 -2.45 -6.70
N GLN A 148 13.47 -1.24 -6.34
CA GLN A 148 12.50 -1.02 -5.26
C GLN A 148 11.16 -1.72 -5.52
N ARG A 149 10.67 -1.72 -6.76
CA ARG A 149 9.43 -2.44 -7.13
C ARG A 149 9.57 -3.95 -6.95
N GLN A 150 10.69 -4.54 -7.36
CA GLN A 150 10.96 -5.97 -7.12
C GLN A 150 11.00 -6.29 -5.62
N LEU A 151 11.67 -5.46 -4.82
CA LEU A 151 11.76 -5.64 -3.36
C LEU A 151 10.39 -5.57 -2.65
N ARG A 152 9.47 -4.73 -3.14
CA ARG A 152 8.09 -4.63 -2.59
C ARG A 152 7.31 -5.93 -2.69
N LEU A 153 7.65 -6.81 -3.62
CA LEU A 153 7.03 -8.13 -3.78
C LEU A 153 7.25 -9.04 -2.57
N THR A 154 8.19 -8.73 -1.68
CA THR A 154 8.36 -9.49 -0.43
C THR A 154 7.22 -9.29 0.57
N LYS A 155 6.43 -8.21 0.44
CA LYS A 155 5.50 -7.73 1.46
C LYS A 155 4.48 -8.78 1.90
N ASN A 156 3.79 -9.44 0.98
CA ASN A 156 2.76 -10.42 1.34
C ASN A 156 3.36 -11.57 2.17
N ARG A 157 4.40 -12.22 1.62
CA ARG A 157 5.05 -13.36 2.25
C ARG A 157 5.61 -13.02 3.63
N LEU A 158 6.19 -11.83 3.80
CA LEU A 158 6.79 -11.37 5.06
C LEU A 158 5.78 -10.91 6.10
N ASN A 159 4.66 -10.30 5.69
CA ASN A 159 3.59 -9.90 6.59
C ASN A 159 2.69 -11.06 7.03
N PHE A 160 2.59 -12.10 6.21
CA PHE A 160 1.70 -13.23 6.46
C PHE A 160 2.47 -14.53 6.72
N ARG A 161 3.72 -14.43 7.22
CA ARG A 161 4.59 -15.60 7.53
C ARG A 161 3.92 -16.62 8.46
N ASN A 162 3.06 -16.16 9.36
CA ASN A 162 2.30 -17.00 10.31
C ASN A 162 1.28 -17.92 9.63
N PHE A 163 0.93 -17.69 8.36
CA PHE A 163 0.10 -18.61 7.58
C PHE A 163 0.93 -19.68 6.85
N VAL A 164 2.26 -19.51 6.81
CA VAL A 164 3.19 -20.47 6.20
C VAL A 164 3.96 -21.27 7.25
N TYR A 165 4.24 -20.66 8.40
CA TYR A 165 4.97 -21.25 9.51
C TYR A 165 4.12 -21.27 10.78
N GLU A 166 4.13 -22.40 11.51
CA GLU A 166 3.37 -22.53 12.76
C GLU A 166 4.00 -21.74 13.93
N ASP A 167 5.31 -21.49 13.89
CA ASP A 167 6.11 -20.95 15.00
C ASP A 167 6.79 -19.60 14.70
N LYS A 168 6.37 -18.90 13.64
CA LYS A 168 6.97 -17.62 13.22
C LYS A 168 5.97 -16.50 13.05
N GLY A 169 6.37 -15.30 13.45
CA GLY A 169 5.61 -14.07 13.25
C GLY A 169 5.99 -13.32 11.97
N GLN A 170 5.37 -12.14 11.82
CA GLN A 170 5.63 -11.22 10.71
C GLN A 170 7.08 -10.72 10.75
N LEU A 171 7.72 -10.59 9.60
CA LEU A 171 9.08 -10.06 9.49
C LEU A 171 9.22 -9.16 8.24
N PRO A 172 8.42 -8.09 8.12
CA PRO A 172 8.46 -7.19 6.97
C PRO A 172 9.84 -6.57 6.75
N LEU A 173 10.11 -6.19 5.50
CA LEU A 173 11.16 -5.21 5.22
C LEU A 173 10.80 -3.87 5.88
N PRO A 174 11.80 -3.10 6.34
CA PRO A 174 11.59 -1.73 6.80
C PRO A 174 10.95 -0.84 5.70
N PRO A 175 10.42 0.34 6.04
CA PRO A 175 9.94 1.30 5.05
C PRO A 175 11.02 1.65 4.00
N PRO A 176 10.64 1.91 2.72
CA PRO A 176 11.59 2.16 1.64
C PRO A 176 12.59 3.29 1.87
N GLU A 177 12.28 4.24 2.76
CA GLU A 177 13.15 5.35 3.15
C GLU A 177 14.42 4.87 3.87
N LEU A 178 14.42 3.65 4.40
CA LEU A 178 15.54 3.01 5.07
C LEU A 178 16.32 2.04 4.16
N TRP A 179 16.00 2.00 2.87
CA TRP A 179 16.62 1.07 1.92
C TRP A 179 17.88 1.68 1.32
N ASP A 180 19.02 1.06 1.54
CA ASP A 180 20.27 1.34 0.82
C ASP A 180 20.44 0.31 -0.29
N ILE A 181 20.28 0.75 -1.53
CA ILE A 181 20.38 -0.10 -2.72
C ILE A 181 21.61 0.35 -3.51
N GLN A 182 22.53 -0.57 -3.76
CA GLN A 182 23.72 -0.34 -4.59
C GLN A 182 23.60 -1.19 -5.85
N LEU A 183 23.54 -0.52 -7.00
CA LEU A 183 23.54 -1.15 -8.30
C LEU A 183 24.96 -1.53 -8.72
N ASP A 184 25.13 -2.67 -9.41
CA ASP A 184 26.45 -3.12 -9.85
C ASP A 184 27.08 -2.12 -10.84
N THR A 185 28.29 -1.68 -10.51
CA THR A 185 29.13 -0.80 -11.33
C THR A 185 29.45 -1.35 -12.73
N ALA A 186 29.31 -2.67 -12.95
CA ALA A 186 29.41 -3.27 -14.27
C ALA A 186 28.29 -2.80 -15.22
N GLY A 187 27.18 -2.32 -14.67
CA GLY A 187 26.03 -1.81 -15.40
C GLY A 187 25.13 -2.91 -15.98
N PRO A 188 24.01 -2.51 -16.60
CA PRO A 188 23.02 -3.43 -17.13
C PRO A 188 23.57 -4.22 -18.33
N ARG A 189 23.22 -5.51 -18.40
CA ARG A 189 23.63 -6.44 -19.45
C ARG A 189 22.44 -7.16 -20.06
N ARG A 190 22.49 -7.45 -21.36
CA ARG A 190 21.50 -8.30 -22.02
C ARG A 190 21.87 -9.76 -21.84
N GLU A 191 20.92 -10.58 -21.38
CA GLU A 191 21.12 -12.00 -21.08
C GLU A 191 19.83 -12.79 -21.31
N THR A 192 19.95 -14.10 -21.51
CA THR A 192 18.79 -14.99 -21.61
C THR A 192 18.56 -15.71 -20.28
N VAL A 193 17.39 -15.52 -19.67
CA VAL A 193 16.97 -16.24 -18.45
C VAL A 193 15.79 -17.14 -18.78
N GLN A 194 15.94 -18.45 -18.58
CA GLN A 194 14.88 -19.43 -18.83
C GLN A 194 14.26 -19.38 -20.25
N GLY A 195 15.01 -18.85 -21.24
CA GLY A 195 14.54 -18.68 -22.62
C GLY A 195 14.02 -17.29 -22.95
N HIS A 196 13.88 -16.40 -21.96
CA HIS A 196 13.46 -15.02 -22.11
C HIS A 196 14.64 -14.09 -22.37
N ASP A 197 14.47 -13.14 -23.30
CA ASP A 197 15.45 -12.11 -23.62
C ASP A 197 15.27 -10.90 -22.69
N LEU A 198 16.26 -10.62 -21.84
CA LEU A 198 16.18 -9.63 -20.77
C LEU A 198 17.39 -8.70 -20.78
N VAL A 199 17.21 -7.46 -20.35
CA VAL A 199 18.30 -6.62 -19.85
C VAL A 199 18.25 -6.68 -18.33
N LEU A 200 19.31 -7.17 -17.69
CA LEU A 200 19.42 -7.35 -16.24
C LEU A 200 20.48 -6.41 -15.65
N LEU A 201 20.26 -5.97 -14.43
CA LEU A 201 21.24 -5.31 -13.58
C LEU A 201 21.26 -5.99 -12.21
N ASP A 202 22.45 -6.36 -11.77
CA ASP A 202 22.66 -6.91 -10.44
C ASP A 202 22.65 -5.77 -9.41
N TYR A 203 22.15 -6.05 -8.21
CA TYR A 203 22.10 -5.10 -7.12
C TYR A 203 22.32 -5.80 -5.78
N SER A 204 22.87 -5.02 -4.85
CA SER A 204 22.84 -5.33 -3.43
C SER A 204 21.87 -4.39 -2.74
N PHE A 205 21.11 -4.91 -1.80
CA PHE A 205 20.20 -4.17 -0.94
C PHE A 205 20.63 -4.38 0.50
N THR A 206 20.64 -3.31 1.28
CA THR A 206 20.77 -3.37 2.73
C THR A 206 19.77 -2.44 3.39
N SER A 207 19.32 -2.79 4.59
CA SER A 207 18.48 -1.95 5.44
C SER A 207 18.65 -2.38 6.89
N ALA A 208 17.93 -1.73 7.81
CA ALA A 208 17.90 -2.12 9.20
C ALA A 208 16.49 -2.01 9.80
N LEU A 209 16.14 -2.99 10.64
CA LEU A 209 14.91 -3.02 11.43
C LEU A 209 15.27 -2.85 12.90
N LEU A 210 14.60 -1.93 13.59
CA LEU A 210 14.73 -1.73 15.02
C LEU A 210 13.49 -2.26 15.73
N THR A 211 13.68 -3.08 16.76
CA THR A 211 12.61 -3.71 17.54
C THR A 211 13.14 -4.06 18.94
N ASP A 212 12.38 -4.82 19.74
CA ASP A 212 12.84 -5.40 21.00
C ASP A 212 13.17 -6.92 20.85
N PRO A 213 14.00 -7.50 21.74
CA PRO A 213 14.41 -8.90 21.72
C PRO A 213 13.27 -9.90 21.82
N GLU A 214 12.16 -9.54 22.46
CA GLU A 214 11.00 -10.43 22.62
C GLU A 214 10.20 -10.45 21.32
N SER A 215 9.92 -9.29 20.73
CA SER A 215 9.26 -9.15 19.43
C SER A 215 10.04 -9.84 18.32
N ILE A 216 11.37 -9.64 18.23
CA ILE A 216 12.15 -10.34 17.19
C ILE A 216 12.24 -11.84 17.44
N ALA A 217 12.31 -12.30 18.70
CA ALA A 217 12.29 -13.72 19.02
C ALA A 217 10.95 -14.38 18.69
N GLN A 218 9.84 -13.62 18.75
CA GLN A 218 8.51 -14.09 18.32
C GLN A 218 8.38 -14.08 16.79
N ALA A 219 8.91 -13.04 16.13
CA ALA A 219 8.92 -12.95 14.67
C ALA A 219 9.77 -14.05 14.04
N GLU A 220 10.97 -14.28 14.56
CA GLU A 220 11.90 -15.31 14.12
C GLU A 220 12.73 -15.84 15.31
N PRO A 221 12.41 -17.03 15.85
CA PRO A 221 13.08 -17.58 17.04
C PRO A 221 14.61 -17.67 16.92
N VAL A 222 15.14 -17.82 15.70
CA VAL A 222 16.59 -17.83 15.46
C VAL A 222 17.25 -16.49 15.82
N LEU A 223 16.57 -15.36 15.60
CA LEU A 223 17.07 -14.00 15.86
C LEU A 223 16.98 -13.58 17.33
N ALA A 224 16.53 -14.47 18.22
CA ALA A 224 16.57 -14.28 19.67
C ALA A 224 17.99 -14.11 20.22
N LYS A 225 19.01 -14.55 19.46
CA LYS A 225 20.42 -14.42 19.81
C LYS A 225 21.10 -13.33 19.00
N GLU A 226 21.88 -12.48 19.66
CA GLU A 226 22.75 -11.50 18.99
C GLU A 226 23.74 -12.17 18.03
N GLY A 227 23.95 -11.57 16.85
CA GLY A 227 24.77 -12.14 15.78
C GLY A 227 24.19 -13.38 15.11
N ALA A 228 22.95 -13.78 15.43
CA ALA A 228 22.26 -14.83 14.69
C ALA A 228 21.76 -14.30 13.34
N VAL A 229 21.62 -15.21 12.39
CA VAL A 229 21.24 -14.93 11.00
C VAL A 229 20.08 -15.84 10.60
N TRP A 230 19.09 -15.27 9.91
CA TRP A 230 18.01 -15.99 9.25
C TRP A 230 18.01 -15.66 7.75
N GLN A 231 17.64 -16.62 6.91
CA GLN A 231 17.50 -16.45 5.46
C GLN A 231 16.11 -16.93 5.03
N GLU A 232 15.37 -16.08 4.34
CA GLU A 232 14.06 -16.39 3.76
C GLU A 232 14.18 -16.41 2.24
N PHE A 233 13.84 -17.55 1.64
CA PHE A 233 13.87 -17.73 0.20
C PHE A 233 12.78 -16.92 -0.51
N PHE A 234 13.13 -16.34 -1.66
CA PHE A 234 12.21 -15.71 -2.60
C PHE A 234 12.50 -16.13 -4.04
N ALA A 235 11.44 -16.37 -4.80
CA ALA A 235 11.48 -16.35 -6.26
C ALA A 235 10.86 -15.02 -6.71
N PHE A 236 11.63 -14.15 -7.35
CA PHE A 236 11.15 -12.91 -7.94
C PHE A 236 10.90 -13.06 -9.44
N PRO A 237 9.96 -12.30 -10.03
CA PRO A 237 9.98 -12.03 -11.46
C PRO A 237 11.30 -11.33 -11.84
N ALA A 238 11.92 -11.74 -12.93
CA ALA A 238 13.11 -11.07 -13.47
C ALA A 238 12.81 -9.61 -13.84
N ASP A 239 11.62 -9.36 -14.38
CA ASP A 239 11.08 -8.02 -14.59
C ASP A 239 9.83 -7.82 -13.71
N PRO A 240 9.92 -7.01 -12.64
CA PRO A 240 8.82 -6.81 -11.68
C PRO A 240 7.68 -5.98 -12.25
N ASP A 241 7.91 -5.30 -13.38
CA ASP A 241 6.89 -4.46 -14.00
C ASP A 241 5.82 -5.34 -14.65
N MET A 242 4.60 -4.85 -14.63
CA MET A 242 3.46 -5.51 -15.28
C MET A 242 3.23 -6.97 -14.85
N LEU A 243 3.52 -7.27 -13.57
CA LEU A 243 3.38 -8.61 -13.00
C LEU A 243 1.99 -9.19 -13.25
N LEU A 244 0.93 -8.46 -12.88
CA LEU A 244 -0.46 -8.90 -13.04
C LEU A 244 -0.78 -9.18 -14.51
N GLN A 245 -0.36 -8.31 -15.42
CA GLN A 245 -0.62 -8.42 -16.86
C GLN A 245 0.19 -9.53 -17.54
N ARG A 246 1.25 -10.03 -16.90
CA ARG A 246 2.12 -11.09 -17.43
C ARG A 246 1.78 -12.44 -16.85
N THR A 247 1.38 -12.50 -15.58
CA THR A 247 1.06 -13.77 -14.90
C THR A 247 -0.43 -14.02 -14.73
N ASP A 248 -1.29 -13.07 -15.12
CA ASP A 248 -2.70 -13.07 -14.74
C ASP A 248 -2.81 -13.26 -13.21
N ASN A 249 -3.85 -13.92 -12.71
CA ASN A 249 -4.02 -14.18 -11.28
C ASN A 249 -3.02 -15.20 -10.68
N ALA A 250 -2.12 -15.81 -11.46
CA ALA A 250 -1.28 -16.93 -11.01
C ALA A 250 -0.41 -16.62 -9.78
N CYS A 251 0.09 -15.38 -9.70
CA CYS A 251 0.96 -14.94 -8.62
C CYS A 251 0.25 -14.13 -7.54
N VAL A 252 -1.09 -14.07 -7.57
CA VAL A 252 -1.91 -13.25 -6.68
C VAL A 252 -2.53 -14.13 -5.61
N ASN A 253 -2.28 -13.79 -4.35
CA ASN A 253 -2.90 -14.39 -3.18
C ASN A 253 -3.97 -13.46 -2.59
N GLU A 254 -5.22 -13.74 -2.92
CA GLU A 254 -6.40 -13.04 -2.43
C GLU A 254 -6.92 -13.60 -1.09
N ALA A 255 -6.28 -14.64 -0.54
CA ALA A 255 -6.71 -15.25 0.72
C ALA A 255 -6.67 -14.22 1.85
N GLY A 256 -7.81 -14.05 2.54
CA GLY A 256 -7.93 -13.07 3.62
C GLY A 256 -8.19 -11.63 3.17
N PHE A 257 -8.18 -11.35 1.86
CA PHE A 257 -8.50 -10.03 1.32
C PHE A 257 -9.93 -9.96 0.76
N PRO A 258 -10.56 -8.77 0.71
CA PRO A 258 -11.79 -8.59 -0.02
C PRO A 258 -11.62 -9.02 -1.49
N PRO A 259 -12.55 -9.78 -2.07
CA PRO A 259 -12.51 -10.11 -3.50
C PRO A 259 -12.44 -8.83 -4.36
N ASN A 260 -11.67 -8.87 -5.44
CA ASN A 260 -11.45 -7.75 -6.38
C ASN A 260 -10.79 -6.51 -5.73
N SER A 261 -9.94 -6.71 -4.73
CA SER A 261 -9.19 -5.61 -4.09
C SER A 261 -7.78 -5.40 -4.65
N PHE A 262 -7.38 -6.21 -5.64
CA PHE A 262 -6.10 -6.06 -6.32
C PHE A 262 -6.27 -5.43 -7.69
N ASP A 263 -5.27 -4.67 -8.10
CA ASP A 263 -5.11 -4.05 -9.41
C ASP A 263 -3.61 -4.00 -9.75
N SER A 264 -3.28 -3.45 -10.91
CA SER A 264 -1.89 -3.33 -11.35
C SER A 264 -0.98 -2.49 -10.46
N GLU A 265 -1.53 -1.48 -9.77
CA GLU A 265 -0.76 -0.55 -8.93
C GLU A 265 -0.45 -1.15 -7.56
N ASN A 266 -1.31 -2.04 -7.08
CA ASN A 266 -1.22 -2.63 -5.76
C ASN A 266 -0.88 -4.13 -5.75
N VAL A 267 -0.77 -4.80 -6.92
CA VAL A 267 -0.59 -6.26 -7.03
C VAL A 267 0.59 -6.80 -6.19
N TRP A 268 1.60 -5.98 -5.93
CA TRP A 268 2.73 -6.31 -5.05
C TRP A 268 2.31 -6.64 -3.61
N HIS A 269 1.18 -6.12 -3.12
CA HIS A 269 0.58 -6.50 -1.84
C HIS A 269 0.07 -7.95 -1.80
N PHE A 270 -0.23 -8.51 -2.96
CA PHE A 270 -0.84 -9.83 -3.12
C PHE A 270 0.14 -10.87 -3.65
N TYR A 271 1.35 -10.45 -4.04
CA TYR A 271 2.32 -11.35 -4.65
C TYR A 271 2.67 -12.54 -3.75
N ASN A 272 2.47 -13.75 -4.27
CA ASN A 272 2.89 -14.97 -3.60
C ASN A 272 3.36 -16.00 -4.63
N PHE A 273 4.67 -16.28 -4.61
CA PHE A 273 5.29 -17.24 -5.52
C PHE A 273 4.96 -18.71 -5.22
N GLU A 274 4.33 -18.99 -4.08
CA GLU A 274 3.90 -20.35 -3.70
C GLU A 274 2.46 -20.67 -4.14
N CYS A 275 1.75 -19.73 -4.76
CA CYS A 275 0.40 -19.98 -5.25
C CYS A 275 0.38 -21.02 -6.37
N THR A 276 -0.56 -21.97 -6.26
CA THR A 276 -0.81 -23.00 -7.25
C THR A 276 -2.15 -22.77 -7.94
N ALA A 277 -2.27 -23.20 -9.19
CA ALA A 277 -3.45 -22.99 -10.01
C ALA A 277 -4.74 -23.56 -9.38
N ASP A 278 -4.61 -24.64 -8.60
CA ASP A 278 -5.70 -25.32 -7.90
C ASP A 278 -6.02 -24.73 -6.51
N SER A 279 -5.30 -23.70 -6.07
CA SER A 279 -5.50 -23.01 -4.78
C SER A 279 -6.71 -22.08 -4.82
N GLY A 280 -7.90 -22.65 -5.04
CA GLY A 280 -9.16 -21.92 -5.09
C GLY A 280 -9.91 -21.86 -3.76
N GLY A 281 -10.93 -20.98 -3.70
CA GLY A 281 -11.90 -20.92 -2.61
C GLY A 281 -11.54 -19.94 -1.49
N ALA A 282 -12.32 -19.91 -0.41
CA ALA A 282 -12.25 -18.85 0.60
C ALA A 282 -10.90 -18.72 1.33
N LEU A 283 -10.09 -19.80 1.35
CA LEU A 283 -8.76 -19.85 1.95
C LEU A 283 -7.65 -20.12 0.93
N GLY A 284 -7.99 -20.27 -0.35
CA GLY A 284 -7.03 -20.45 -1.43
C GLY A 284 -6.52 -19.11 -1.96
N CYS A 285 -5.41 -19.13 -2.68
CA CYS A 285 -4.84 -17.94 -3.33
C CYS A 285 -5.85 -17.24 -4.24
N HIS A 286 -6.68 -18.01 -4.94
CA HIS A 286 -7.53 -17.50 -6.01
C HIS A 286 -9.00 -17.51 -5.57
N ARG A 287 -9.51 -16.32 -5.27
CA ARG A 287 -10.89 -16.12 -4.80
C ARG A 287 -11.81 -15.62 -5.90
N THR A 288 -11.32 -14.68 -6.71
CA THR A 288 -12.11 -14.07 -7.79
C THR A 288 -12.06 -14.92 -9.05
N GLN A 289 -10.85 -15.27 -9.48
CA GLN A 289 -10.60 -16.03 -10.70
C GLN A 289 -9.52 -17.08 -10.47
N LEU A 290 -9.78 -18.34 -10.83
CA LEU A 290 -8.75 -19.38 -10.78
C LEU A 290 -7.65 -19.08 -11.81
N ALA A 291 -6.40 -19.26 -11.38
CA ALA A 291 -5.25 -19.15 -12.27
C ALA A 291 -5.13 -20.37 -13.19
N THR A 292 -4.50 -20.16 -14.35
CA THR A 292 -4.21 -21.24 -15.31
C THR A 292 -2.95 -22.02 -14.94
N PHE A 293 -1.98 -21.36 -14.32
CA PHE A 293 -0.66 -21.90 -13.98
C PHE A 293 -0.34 -21.63 -12.51
N ASP A 294 0.56 -22.43 -11.94
CA ASP A 294 1.19 -22.07 -10.67
C ASP A 294 2.02 -20.80 -10.86
N CYS A 295 2.21 -19.98 -9.82
CA CYS A 295 2.92 -18.71 -9.98
C CYS A 295 4.33 -18.90 -10.57
N ARG A 296 5.13 -19.83 -10.02
CA ARG A 296 6.50 -20.08 -10.52
C ARG A 296 6.52 -20.62 -11.94
N GLU A 297 5.49 -21.37 -12.34
CA GLU A 297 5.32 -21.80 -13.73
C GLU A 297 5.01 -20.61 -14.63
N ALA A 298 4.05 -19.76 -14.24
CA ALA A 298 3.69 -18.54 -14.98
C ALA A 298 4.91 -17.61 -15.15
N LEU A 299 5.66 -17.36 -14.08
CA LEU A 299 6.88 -16.56 -14.13
C LEU A 299 7.89 -17.16 -15.11
N SER A 300 8.16 -18.46 -15.03
CA SER A 300 9.10 -19.13 -15.94
C SER A 300 8.64 -19.16 -17.40
N LEU A 301 7.33 -19.03 -17.66
CA LEU A 301 6.77 -19.05 -19.02
C LEU A 301 6.67 -17.67 -19.66
N PHE A 302 6.53 -16.62 -18.87
CA PHE A 302 6.17 -15.29 -19.37
C PHE A 302 7.15 -14.16 -19.02
N VAL A 303 8.05 -14.35 -18.05
CA VAL A 303 8.90 -13.26 -17.52
C VAL A 303 10.35 -13.67 -17.26
N GLY A 304 10.55 -14.88 -16.72
CA GLY A 304 11.80 -15.32 -16.10
C GLY A 304 11.76 -15.18 -14.57
N VAL A 305 12.47 -16.07 -13.88
CA VAL A 305 12.56 -16.14 -12.41
C VAL A 305 13.99 -15.83 -11.94
N ILE A 306 14.10 -14.96 -10.93
CA ILE A 306 15.33 -14.72 -10.17
C ILE A 306 15.13 -15.26 -8.76
N GLU A 307 15.92 -16.26 -8.37
CA GLU A 307 15.87 -16.84 -7.02
C GLU A 307 16.91 -16.16 -6.13
N THR A 308 16.51 -15.74 -4.93
CA THR A 308 17.36 -15.07 -3.96
C THR A 308 16.91 -15.37 -2.53
N ASP A 309 17.74 -14.99 -1.56
CA ASP A 309 17.40 -15.03 -0.14
C ASP A 309 17.40 -13.61 0.42
N VAL A 310 16.36 -13.26 1.16
CA VAL A 310 16.39 -12.12 2.06
C VAL A 310 17.09 -12.59 3.34
N ARG A 311 18.12 -11.87 3.77
CA ARG A 311 18.95 -12.24 4.94
C ARG A 311 18.74 -11.23 6.06
N TRP A 312 18.41 -11.71 7.25
CA TRP A 312 18.31 -10.91 8.48
C TRP A 312 19.42 -11.29 9.45
N GLU A 313 20.07 -10.30 10.06
CA GLU A 313 21.14 -10.48 11.05
C GLU A 313 20.96 -9.53 12.24
N ARG A 314 21.02 -10.04 13.47
CA ARG A 314 20.89 -9.18 14.65
C ARG A 314 22.18 -8.39 15.00
N LEU A 315 22.10 -7.06 14.88
CA LEU A 315 23.07 -5.99 15.12
C LEU A 315 22.81 -5.16 16.43
N LEU A 316 23.54 -4.04 16.64
CA LEU A 316 23.35 -3.00 17.69
C LEU A 316 22.96 -1.59 17.06
N GLN A 317 22.05 -0.74 17.63
CA GLN A 317 20.83 0.07 17.11
C GLN A 317 20.76 1.65 16.82
N PHE A 318 19.63 2.27 16.26
CA PHE A 318 19.07 3.73 16.27
C PHE A 318 17.62 4.14 15.60
N ASP A 319 16.99 5.40 15.79
CA ASP A 319 15.53 5.96 15.56
C ASP A 319 15.22 7.43 14.93
N ALA A 320 13.91 7.93 14.79
CA ALA A 320 13.38 9.32 14.43
C ALA A 320 12.44 10.04 15.49
N THR A 321 12.15 11.37 15.45
CA THR A 321 12.20 12.16 16.73
C THR A 321 11.66 13.64 16.75
N VAL A 322 10.65 13.99 17.61
CA VAL A 322 10.36 15.40 18.05
C VAL A 322 11.17 15.73 19.30
N HIS A 323 12.30 16.40 19.13
CA HIS A 323 13.33 16.51 20.17
C HIS A 323 13.08 17.71 21.10
N ASN A 324 12.98 17.47 22.42
CA ASN A 324 13.22 18.49 23.41
C ASN A 324 14.74 18.78 23.52
N VAL A 325 15.21 19.70 22.68
CA VAL A 325 16.59 20.20 22.64
C VAL A 325 16.92 21.15 23.80
N GLY A 326 15.95 21.45 24.66
CA GLY A 326 16.15 22.30 25.84
C GLY A 326 16.80 21.58 27.02
N GLY A 327 17.28 22.36 27.99
CA GLY A 327 17.99 21.87 29.18
C GLY A 327 17.09 21.47 30.37
N ALA A 328 15.77 21.39 30.18
CA ALA A 328 14.84 20.93 31.20
C ALA A 328 13.71 20.10 30.55
N ALA A 329 12.90 19.42 31.36
CA ALA A 329 11.80 18.60 30.87
C ALA A 329 10.55 19.44 30.57
N LEU A 330 9.89 19.17 29.44
CA LEU A 330 8.49 19.52 29.25
C LEU A 330 7.67 18.65 30.20
N HIS A 331 7.04 19.27 31.18
CA HIS A 331 6.24 18.58 32.19
C HIS A 331 4.76 18.92 31.99
N ILE A 332 3.94 17.93 31.63
CA ILE A 332 2.48 18.08 31.51
C ILE A 332 1.81 17.46 32.73
N GLY A 333 2.25 16.27 33.15
CA GLY A 333 1.77 15.60 34.36
C GLY A 333 0.74 14.50 34.07
N PRO A 334 -0.01 14.03 35.09
CA PRO A 334 -0.88 12.86 34.94
C PRO A 334 -2.00 13.11 33.93
N ALA A 335 -2.18 12.18 32.99
CA ALA A 335 -3.31 12.20 32.07
C ALA A 335 -4.59 11.84 32.83
N LYS A 336 -5.54 12.79 32.88
CA LYS A 336 -6.79 12.65 33.64
C LYS A 336 -7.98 12.65 32.68
N ALA A 337 -8.74 11.56 32.67
CA ALA A 337 -9.98 11.47 31.88
C ALA A 337 -11.07 12.40 32.40
N GLU A 338 -11.02 12.75 33.68
CA GLU A 338 -11.90 13.73 34.31
C GLU A 338 -11.03 14.86 34.88
N ASP A 339 -10.96 15.98 34.15
CA ASP A 339 -10.34 17.24 34.59
C ASP A 339 -11.25 18.42 34.25
N PRO A 340 -12.45 18.50 34.86
CA PRO A 340 -13.50 19.48 34.50
C PRO A 340 -13.08 20.94 34.74
N GLU A 341 -11.94 21.16 35.41
CA GLU A 341 -11.40 22.50 35.64
C GLU A 341 -10.57 23.00 34.45
N ASN A 342 -9.95 22.12 33.65
CA ASN A 342 -9.03 22.51 32.57
C ASN A 342 -9.30 21.85 31.21
N ASN A 343 -9.94 20.68 31.17
CA ASN A 343 -10.38 20.00 29.94
C ASN A 343 -9.28 19.85 28.86
N VAL A 344 -8.06 19.47 29.26
CA VAL A 344 -6.88 19.37 28.36
C VAL A 344 -6.56 17.95 27.88
N PHE A 345 -7.38 16.98 28.27
CA PHE A 345 -7.22 15.59 27.86
C PHE A 345 -8.51 15.05 27.26
N ASP A 346 -8.40 14.53 26.04
CA ASP A 346 -9.52 13.95 25.32
C ASP A 346 -9.26 12.46 25.08
N TYR A 347 -10.28 11.63 25.31
CA TYR A 347 -10.17 10.20 25.06
C TYR A 347 -10.30 9.88 23.58
N ASN A 348 -9.33 9.18 23.02
CA ASN A 348 -9.40 8.69 21.66
C ASN A 348 -9.78 7.20 21.63
N ALA A 349 -10.95 6.89 21.08
CA ALA A 349 -11.45 5.52 20.98
C ALA A 349 -10.68 4.64 19.98
N CYS A 350 -10.01 5.23 18.99
CA CYS A 350 -9.18 4.50 18.03
C CYS A 350 -7.81 4.12 18.62
N HIS A 351 -7.29 4.91 19.55
CA HIS A 351 -5.96 4.69 20.16
C HIS A 351 -6.00 4.16 21.60
N ASP A 352 -7.19 4.05 22.18
CA ASP A 352 -7.45 3.52 23.52
C ASP A 352 -6.66 4.24 24.65
N HIS A 353 -6.37 5.53 24.48
CA HIS A 353 -5.71 6.36 25.50
C HIS A 353 -6.06 7.85 25.38
N LEU A 354 -5.67 8.62 26.41
CA LEU A 354 -5.91 10.06 26.50
C LEU A 354 -4.88 10.86 25.71
N HIS A 355 -5.36 11.73 24.84
CA HIS A 355 -4.55 12.69 24.09
C HIS A 355 -4.51 14.03 24.82
N TYR A 356 -3.37 14.70 24.80
CA TYR A 356 -3.23 16.09 25.22
C TYR A 356 -3.69 17.01 24.08
N SER A 357 -4.62 17.92 24.39
CA SER A 357 -5.20 18.82 23.40
C SER A 357 -4.19 19.87 22.92
N ASN A 358 -4.37 20.34 21.69
CA ASN A 358 -3.58 21.37 21.00
C ASN A 358 -2.05 21.10 20.92
N TYR A 359 -1.67 19.85 20.62
CA TYR A 359 -0.29 19.39 20.37
C TYR A 359 0.35 20.02 19.11
N GLY A 360 -0.42 20.11 18.03
CA GLY A 360 0.00 20.64 16.74
C GLY A 360 -1.11 20.51 15.71
N GLU A 361 -0.89 21.05 14.51
CA GLU A 361 -1.89 21.13 13.44
C GLU A 361 -1.25 20.79 12.08
N PHE A 362 -1.93 19.97 11.29
CA PHE A 362 -1.62 19.78 9.86
C PHE A 362 -2.43 20.75 9.03
N PHE A 363 -1.81 21.41 8.05
CA PHE A 363 -2.49 22.42 7.26
C PHE A 363 -2.14 22.32 5.77
N LEU A 364 -3.05 22.86 4.96
CA LEU A 364 -2.76 23.23 3.57
C LEU A 364 -2.52 24.74 3.50
N ALA A 365 -1.34 25.13 3.04
CA ALA A 365 -0.92 26.52 2.91
C ALA A 365 -1.91 27.31 2.05
N ASN A 366 -2.35 28.47 2.56
CA ASN A 366 -3.34 29.35 1.93
C ASN A 366 -4.73 28.69 1.71
N GLN A 367 -5.03 27.59 2.41
CA GLN A 367 -6.31 26.87 2.35
C GLN A 367 -6.83 26.61 3.78
N ALA A 368 -6.88 27.67 4.61
CA ALA A 368 -7.22 27.55 6.03
C ALA A 368 -8.61 26.95 6.32
N GLU A 369 -9.51 26.95 5.33
CA GLU A 369 -10.85 26.36 5.42
C GLU A 369 -10.83 24.82 5.21
N LEU A 370 -9.73 24.26 4.70
CA LEU A 370 -9.53 22.83 4.37
C LEU A 370 -8.52 22.15 5.31
N THR A 371 -8.13 22.79 6.40
CA THR A 371 -7.20 22.25 7.40
C THR A 371 -7.80 21.00 8.07
N GLY A 372 -7.03 19.91 8.09
CA GLY A 372 -7.40 18.67 8.78
C GLY A 372 -7.26 18.81 10.30
N SER A 373 -8.36 18.67 11.03
CA SER A 373 -8.36 18.77 12.49
C SER A 373 -7.82 17.49 13.16
N LYS A 374 -6.52 17.47 13.42
CA LYS A 374 -5.96 16.67 14.52
C LYS A 374 -5.20 17.58 15.46
N GLN A 375 -5.87 17.97 16.54
CA GLN A 375 -5.31 18.89 17.53
C GLN A 375 -4.67 18.16 18.71
N ALA A 376 -4.83 16.84 18.87
CA ALA A 376 -4.46 16.17 20.12
C ALA A 376 -3.67 14.87 19.94
N PHE A 377 -2.64 14.68 20.75
CA PHE A 377 -1.76 13.50 20.81
C PHE A 377 -1.31 13.22 22.24
N CYS A 378 -0.93 11.97 22.56
CA CYS A 378 -0.24 11.67 23.82
C CYS A 378 1.17 12.28 23.80
N VAL A 379 1.61 12.96 24.86
CA VAL A 379 2.96 13.55 24.91
C VAL A 379 3.85 12.69 25.79
N GLN A 380 4.87 12.06 25.21
CA GLN A 380 5.76 11.18 25.97
C GLN A 380 7.22 11.28 25.50
N SER A 381 8.12 10.72 26.29
CA SER A 381 9.52 10.53 25.88
C SER A 381 9.67 9.12 25.33
N THR A 382 9.75 8.99 24.00
CA THR A 382 9.95 7.73 23.27
C THR A 382 11.42 7.45 23.01
N THR A 383 12.18 8.45 22.54
CA THR A 383 13.59 8.30 22.12
C THR A 383 14.50 9.36 22.77
N ARG A 384 15.80 9.07 22.99
CA ARG A 384 16.77 10.00 23.64
C ARG A 384 17.89 10.43 22.67
N PRO A 385 17.62 11.36 21.73
CA PRO A 385 18.64 11.89 20.82
C PRO A 385 19.75 12.72 21.52
N GLY A 386 19.48 13.32 22.67
CA GLY A 386 20.42 14.15 23.43
C GLY A 386 21.32 13.35 24.36
N ASN A 387 22.65 13.53 24.26
CA ASN A 387 23.62 12.87 25.13
C ASN A 387 24.62 13.84 25.78
N ASN A 388 24.10 14.79 26.58
CA ASN A 388 24.91 15.74 27.34
C ASN A 388 24.52 15.72 28.83
N GLU A 389 25.21 16.52 29.65
CA GLU A 389 24.99 16.59 31.11
C GLU A 389 23.59 17.10 31.51
N TRP A 390 22.85 17.69 30.58
CA TRP A 390 21.48 18.17 30.75
C TRP A 390 20.43 17.16 30.27
N SER A 391 20.83 15.98 29.79
CA SER A 391 19.94 14.92 29.30
C SER A 391 19.94 13.70 30.22
N PRO A 392 19.05 13.61 31.22
CA PRO A 392 18.97 12.45 32.11
C PRO A 392 18.76 11.12 31.38
N LEU A 393 19.27 10.03 31.97
CA LEU A 393 19.15 8.66 31.43
C LEU A 393 17.77 8.03 31.68
N THR A 394 16.95 8.65 32.52
CA THR A 394 15.63 8.16 32.91
C THR A 394 14.66 9.34 32.99
N HIS A 395 13.39 9.10 32.70
CA HIS A 395 12.30 10.06 32.84
C HIS A 395 11.06 9.35 33.42
N PRO A 396 10.10 10.11 33.96
CA PRO A 396 8.81 9.57 34.39
C PRO A 396 7.73 9.60 33.28
N TYR A 397 8.03 10.17 32.10
CA TYR A 397 6.98 10.53 31.14
C TYR A 397 6.49 9.41 30.22
N SER A 398 5.17 9.24 30.12
CA SER A 398 4.43 8.26 29.30
C SER A 398 3.04 8.81 28.95
N CYS A 399 2.23 8.13 28.13
CA CYS A 399 0.84 8.58 27.89
C CYS A 399 -0.04 8.68 29.17
N THR A 400 0.34 8.04 30.29
CA THR A 400 -0.36 8.16 31.59
C THR A 400 0.20 9.27 32.48
N PHE A 401 1.44 9.71 32.23
CA PHE A 401 2.08 10.83 32.91
C PHE A 401 2.87 11.64 31.88
N GLN A 402 2.21 12.58 31.21
CA GLN A 402 2.68 13.13 29.94
C GLN A 402 3.79 14.17 30.12
N GLY A 403 4.68 14.25 29.12
CA GLY A 403 5.81 15.16 29.04
C GLY A 403 6.98 14.64 28.18
N VAL A 404 7.94 15.51 27.88
CA VAL A 404 9.14 15.17 27.11
C VAL A 404 10.39 15.60 27.88
N GLN A 405 11.21 14.65 28.31
CA GLN A 405 12.42 14.93 29.10
C GLN A 405 13.45 15.73 28.30
N ALA A 406 14.30 16.51 28.99
CA ALA A 406 15.43 17.20 28.37
C ALA A 406 16.33 16.22 27.60
N GLY A 407 16.58 16.49 26.32
CA GLY A 407 17.34 15.60 25.42
C GLY A 407 16.59 14.35 24.96
N TRP A 408 15.30 14.24 25.26
CA TRP A 408 14.40 13.19 24.77
C TRP A 408 13.45 13.73 23.73
N ALA A 409 12.73 12.83 23.08
CA ALA A 409 11.82 13.14 22.01
C ALA A 409 10.55 12.32 22.05
N ASP A 410 9.54 12.82 21.36
CA ASP A 410 8.26 12.16 21.11
C ASP A 410 8.20 11.77 19.63
N GLU A 411 7.85 10.53 19.29
CA GLU A 411 7.92 10.00 17.92
C GLU A 411 6.57 9.43 17.49
N TYR A 412 6.10 9.86 16.30
CA TYR A 412 4.83 9.42 15.69
C TYR A 412 5.06 8.90 14.27
N VAL A 413 4.67 7.65 14.01
CA VAL A 413 4.91 6.95 12.74
C VAL A 413 3.80 7.17 11.70
N ALA A 414 4.13 7.02 10.41
CA ALA A 414 3.16 7.08 9.32
C ALA A 414 2.14 5.91 9.37
N GLY A 415 0.88 6.18 9.01
CA GLY A 415 -0.20 5.18 9.02
C GLY A 415 -0.98 5.09 10.33
N LEU A 416 -0.69 5.93 11.32
CA LEU A 416 -1.56 6.09 12.49
C LEU A 416 -2.86 6.80 12.10
N ASP A 417 -3.99 6.38 12.68
CA ASP A 417 -5.29 6.99 12.42
C ASP A 417 -5.25 8.51 12.67
N ALA A 418 -5.93 9.26 11.81
CA ALA A 418 -5.95 10.72 11.76
C ALA A 418 -4.60 11.39 11.40
N GLN A 419 -3.65 10.68 10.80
CA GLN A 419 -2.46 11.27 10.15
C GLN A 419 -2.75 11.65 8.67
N TRP A 420 -3.77 12.47 8.41
CA TRP A 420 -4.14 12.89 7.05
C TRP A 420 -4.78 14.29 7.02
N VAL A 421 -4.84 14.90 5.83
CA VAL A 421 -5.61 16.13 5.56
C VAL A 421 -6.65 15.83 4.48
N ASP A 422 -7.91 16.22 4.71
CA ASP A 422 -9.00 16.06 3.75
C ASP A 422 -8.94 17.16 2.68
N ILE A 423 -8.98 16.78 1.40
CA ILE A 423 -8.90 17.71 0.26
C ILE A 423 -10.14 17.66 -0.63
N THR A 424 -11.24 17.04 -0.17
CA THR A 424 -12.44 16.79 -0.98
C THR A 424 -13.03 18.07 -1.57
N ASP A 425 -13.00 19.16 -0.82
CA ASP A 425 -13.55 20.47 -1.23
C ASP A 425 -12.49 21.40 -1.84
N LEU A 426 -11.31 20.88 -2.20
CA LEU A 426 -10.27 21.65 -2.88
C LEU A 426 -10.70 21.96 -4.32
N ASP A 427 -10.87 23.25 -4.63
CA ASP A 427 -11.07 23.71 -6.00
C ASP A 427 -9.81 23.48 -6.85
N VAL A 428 -9.89 22.68 -7.91
CA VAL A 428 -8.75 22.37 -8.80
C VAL A 428 -9.03 22.90 -10.22
N PRO A 429 -8.27 23.90 -10.71
CA PRO A 429 -8.45 24.45 -12.06
C PRO A 429 -7.95 23.46 -13.12
N PRO A 430 -8.32 23.62 -14.41
CA PRO A 430 -8.01 22.64 -15.46
C PRO A 430 -6.55 22.23 -15.65
N ASP A 431 -5.61 23.09 -15.26
CA ASP A 431 -4.17 22.85 -15.29
C ASP A 431 -3.60 22.23 -14.01
N GLY A 432 -4.46 21.89 -13.04
CA GLY A 432 -4.07 21.41 -11.72
C GLY A 432 -3.64 22.54 -10.77
N ARG A 433 -3.34 22.19 -9.52
CA ARG A 433 -2.93 23.14 -8.48
C ARG A 433 -1.84 22.53 -7.61
N THR A 434 -0.78 23.29 -7.36
CA THR A 434 0.18 22.97 -6.28
C THR A 434 -0.31 23.56 -4.97
N VAL A 435 -0.32 22.76 -3.92
CA VAL A 435 -0.66 23.12 -2.53
C VAL A 435 0.51 22.82 -1.61
N GLY A 436 0.76 23.67 -0.61
CA GLY A 436 1.77 23.38 0.41
C GLY A 436 1.13 22.58 1.54
N LEU A 437 1.61 21.38 1.83
CA LEU A 437 1.24 20.61 3.01
C LEU A 437 2.23 20.90 4.14
N GLY A 438 1.74 21.33 5.31
CA GLY A 438 2.58 21.67 6.44
C GLY A 438 2.10 21.10 7.77
N PHE A 439 2.97 21.20 8.76
CA PHE A 439 2.68 20.89 10.16
C PHE A 439 3.26 21.97 11.06
N THR A 440 2.48 22.41 12.05
CA THR A 440 2.91 23.35 13.09
C THR A 440 2.73 22.70 14.45
N SER A 441 3.81 22.50 15.21
CA SER A 441 3.77 22.06 16.60
C SER A 441 3.48 23.25 17.53
N ASN A 442 2.70 23.01 18.58
CA ASN A 442 2.48 23.98 19.68
C ASN A 442 2.00 25.38 19.25
N GLY A 443 1.30 25.52 18.13
CA GLY A 443 0.85 26.83 17.62
C GLY A 443 -0.03 27.60 18.64
N ASP A 444 -0.79 26.86 19.43
CA ASP A 444 -1.73 27.41 20.42
C ASP A 444 -1.15 27.59 21.83
N LYS A 445 0.14 27.24 22.02
CA LYS A 445 0.91 27.46 23.26
C LYS A 445 0.45 26.61 24.45
N PHE A 446 -0.02 25.40 24.19
CA PHE A 446 -0.41 24.46 25.23
C PHE A 446 0.81 23.76 25.85
N MET A 447 1.92 23.65 25.12
CA MET A 447 3.19 23.14 25.64
C MET A 447 4.11 24.31 26.05
N CYS A 448 4.55 24.32 27.31
CA CYS A 448 5.42 25.39 27.79
C CYS A 448 6.87 25.22 27.31
N GLU A 449 7.21 25.93 26.24
CA GLU A 449 8.58 26.07 25.71
C GLU A 449 9.31 27.22 26.41
N GLY A 450 9.50 27.05 27.71
CA GLY A 450 10.05 28.09 28.56
C GLY A 450 10.12 27.69 30.02
N THR A 451 9.59 28.55 30.89
CA THR A 451 9.46 28.28 32.33
C THR A 451 7.99 28.25 32.71
N LEU A 452 7.54 27.11 33.24
CA LEU A 452 6.16 26.97 33.76
C LEU A 452 5.97 27.89 34.96
N ILE A 453 4.83 28.59 34.99
CA ILE A 453 4.43 29.41 36.12
C ILE A 453 3.70 28.52 37.13
N THR A 454 4.19 28.52 38.37
CA THR A 454 3.61 27.74 39.47
C THR A 454 3.18 28.64 40.62
N ASP A 455 2.20 28.19 41.41
CA ASP A 455 1.74 28.87 42.62
C ASP A 455 2.71 28.67 43.81
N GLU A 456 2.33 29.16 45.00
CA GLU A 456 3.13 29.05 46.23
C GLU A 456 3.34 27.59 46.70
N ASN A 457 2.50 26.65 46.23
CA ASN A 457 2.58 25.22 46.53
C ASN A 457 3.36 24.43 45.45
N GLY A 458 3.74 25.09 44.35
CA GLY A 458 4.41 24.47 43.22
C GLY A 458 3.45 23.80 42.23
N GLU A 459 2.15 24.07 42.31
CA GLU A 459 1.16 23.60 41.35
C GLU A 459 1.10 24.52 40.12
N VAL A 460 0.82 23.96 38.94
CA VAL A 460 0.76 24.71 37.68
C VAL A 460 -0.38 25.72 37.72
N VAL A 461 -0.08 26.97 37.37
CA VAL A 461 -1.12 27.99 37.20
C VAL A 461 -1.71 27.86 35.81
N TRP A 462 -3.04 27.76 35.72
CA TRP A 462 -3.78 27.64 34.49
C TRP A 462 -4.44 28.95 34.09
N GLU A 463 -4.56 29.21 32.80
CA GLU A 463 -5.28 30.35 32.24
C GLU A 463 -6.27 29.92 31.15
N PRO A 464 -7.39 30.65 30.96
CA PRO A 464 -8.27 30.40 29.83
C PRO A 464 -7.52 30.51 28.50
N SER A 465 -7.57 29.45 27.69
CA SER A 465 -6.92 29.43 26.38
C SER A 465 -7.74 30.17 25.30
N GLY A 466 -9.05 30.30 25.53
CA GLY A 466 -10.03 30.77 24.56
C GLY A 466 -10.70 29.66 23.76
N PHE A 467 -10.22 28.41 23.87
CA PHE A 467 -10.85 27.21 23.30
C PHE A 467 -11.92 26.64 24.24
N VAL A 468 -12.88 25.93 23.67
CA VAL A 468 -13.96 25.27 24.41
C VAL A 468 -14.17 23.84 23.91
N THR A 469 -14.67 22.95 24.77
CA THR A 469 -15.07 21.57 24.42
C THR A 469 -16.32 21.57 23.52
N GLU A 470 -16.72 20.40 23.00
CA GLU A 470 -17.99 20.24 22.25
C GLU A 470 -19.20 20.70 23.09
N GLU A 471 -19.13 20.54 24.41
CA GLU A 471 -20.14 20.94 25.40
C GLU A 471 -20.07 22.43 25.79
N GLY A 472 -19.11 23.18 25.24
CA GLY A 472 -18.93 24.62 25.49
C GLY A 472 -18.21 24.95 26.79
N GLU A 473 -17.50 23.99 27.39
CA GLU A 473 -16.71 24.21 28.60
C GLU A 473 -15.33 24.78 28.24
N SER A 474 -14.76 25.64 29.08
CA SER A 474 -13.45 26.25 28.82
C SER A 474 -12.34 25.20 28.84
N ILE A 475 -11.52 25.18 27.80
CA ILE A 475 -10.24 24.48 27.79
C ILE A 475 -9.19 25.47 28.27
N ASN A 476 -8.46 25.15 29.33
CA ASN A 476 -7.43 26.01 29.89
C ASN A 476 -6.04 25.54 29.49
N ARG A 477 -5.06 26.43 29.45
CA ARG A 477 -3.66 26.08 29.15
C ARG A 477 -2.75 26.49 30.30
N PRO A 478 -1.56 25.86 30.46
CA PRO A 478 -0.63 26.25 31.51
C PRO A 478 -0.03 27.62 31.22
N GLN A 479 0.11 28.44 32.27
CA GLN A 479 0.83 29.70 32.17
C GLN A 479 2.34 29.44 32.00
N CYS A 480 2.95 30.13 31.06
CA CYS A 480 4.33 29.91 30.66
C CYS A 480 5.05 31.22 30.35
N ASP A 481 6.23 31.39 30.94
CA ASP A 481 7.22 32.36 30.51
C ASP A 481 8.03 31.75 29.35
N PHE A 482 7.52 31.91 28.13
CA PHE A 482 8.17 31.43 26.90
C PHE A 482 9.54 32.07 26.68
N ILE A 483 10.50 31.29 26.18
CA ILE A 483 11.79 31.84 25.75
C ILE A 483 11.65 32.65 24.46
N GLU A 484 12.61 33.55 24.21
CA GLU A 484 12.71 34.25 22.95
C GLU A 484 12.91 33.25 21.79
N ASN A 485 12.17 33.43 20.68
CA ASN A 485 12.21 32.54 19.52
C ASN A 485 11.91 31.07 19.87
N TRP A 486 10.88 30.84 20.69
CA TRP A 486 10.41 29.50 21.03
C TRP A 486 9.75 28.80 19.83
N ASP A 487 9.18 29.57 18.90
CA ASP A 487 8.34 29.12 17.77
C ASP A 487 9.09 28.93 16.44
N VAL A 488 10.34 29.38 16.33
CA VAL A 488 11.09 29.47 15.06
C VAL A 488 11.38 28.12 14.36
N ASN A 489 11.14 27.02 15.04
CA ASN A 489 11.43 25.66 14.57
C ASN A 489 10.27 24.69 14.83
N ASN A 490 9.07 25.25 14.96
CA ASN A 490 7.84 24.50 15.20
C ASN A 490 7.05 24.22 13.91
N GLU A 491 7.47 24.77 12.75
CA GLU A 491 6.75 24.61 11.48
C GLU A 491 7.65 24.07 10.36
N ASP A 492 7.10 23.19 9.51
CA ASP A 492 7.69 22.76 8.24
C ASP A 492 6.60 22.57 7.16
N VAL A 493 6.93 22.86 5.88
CA VAL A 493 5.99 22.83 4.74
C VAL A 493 6.63 22.17 3.51
N ARG A 494 5.83 21.43 2.73
CA ARG A 494 6.22 20.72 1.49
C ARG A 494 5.19 20.93 0.38
N ASP A 495 5.64 21.17 -0.85
CA ASP A 495 4.74 21.37 -2.01
C ASP A 495 4.25 20.04 -2.60
N VAL A 496 2.96 19.97 -2.96
CA VAL A 496 2.26 18.81 -3.55
C VAL A 496 1.38 19.26 -4.73
N PHE A 497 1.41 18.57 -5.88
CA PHE A 497 0.60 18.90 -7.06
C PHE A 497 -0.67 18.02 -7.20
N VAL A 498 -1.81 18.64 -7.53
CA VAL A 498 -3.14 18.01 -7.66
C VAL A 498 -3.75 18.33 -9.05
N PRO A 499 -4.00 17.34 -9.94
CA PRO A 499 -4.59 17.57 -11.27
C PRO A 499 -6.14 17.65 -11.27
N GLN A 500 -6.78 18.31 -12.26
CA GLN A 500 -8.25 18.42 -12.36
C GLN A 500 -8.94 17.16 -12.90
N THR A 501 -8.35 16.53 -13.90
CA THR A 501 -8.86 15.31 -14.54
C THR A 501 -7.70 14.35 -14.82
N GLY A 502 -8.05 13.11 -15.15
CA GLY A 502 -7.09 12.05 -15.39
C GLY A 502 -6.89 11.15 -14.17
N SER A 503 -6.16 10.08 -14.39
CA SER A 503 -5.71 9.16 -13.36
C SER A 503 -4.23 8.89 -13.55
N PHE A 504 -3.66 8.01 -12.74
CA PHE A 504 -2.32 7.48 -12.97
C PHE A 504 -2.13 6.90 -14.38
N VAL A 505 -3.20 6.41 -15.03
CA VAL A 505 -3.20 5.93 -16.42
C VAL A 505 -2.83 7.02 -17.42
N THR A 506 -3.29 8.25 -17.16
CA THR A 506 -2.98 9.42 -17.99
C THR A 506 -1.80 10.23 -17.48
N ALA A 507 -1.29 9.94 -16.28
CA ALA A 507 -0.06 10.52 -15.78
C ALA A 507 1.13 9.98 -16.57
N ALA A 508 2.22 10.75 -16.63
CA ALA A 508 3.48 10.21 -17.13
C ALA A 508 3.88 8.97 -16.29
N CYS A 509 4.48 7.98 -16.94
CA CYS A 509 5.00 6.80 -16.24
C CYS A 509 6.10 7.24 -15.26
N ALA A 510 5.78 7.23 -13.98
CA ALA A 510 6.67 7.69 -12.91
C ALA A 510 7.81 6.70 -12.63
N ASN A 511 7.76 5.52 -13.24
CA ASN A 511 8.57 4.34 -12.94
C ASN A 511 9.19 3.74 -14.22
N ASP A 512 9.19 4.50 -15.32
CA ASP A 512 9.71 4.10 -16.64
C ASP A 512 9.08 2.82 -17.20
N GLU A 513 7.83 2.55 -16.84
CA GLU A 513 7.09 1.44 -17.43
C GLU A 513 7.01 1.62 -18.95
N SER A 514 7.25 0.53 -19.68
CA SER A 514 7.27 0.53 -21.14
C SER A 514 6.52 -0.68 -21.70
N GLY A 515 6.26 -0.67 -23.00
CA GLY A 515 5.52 -1.75 -23.65
C GLY A 515 4.00 -1.61 -23.55
N PRO A 516 3.25 -2.61 -24.06
CA PRO A 516 1.83 -2.46 -24.36
C PRO A 516 0.89 -2.69 -23.17
N LYS A 517 1.41 -3.22 -22.06
CA LYS A 517 0.61 -3.62 -20.88
C LYS A 517 0.67 -2.62 -19.73
N ARG A 518 1.47 -1.55 -19.84
CA ARG A 518 1.61 -0.54 -18.78
C ARG A 518 0.32 0.22 -18.54
N ASN A 519 0.17 0.82 -17.35
CA ASN A 519 -1.02 1.58 -16.96
C ASN A 519 -0.68 3.04 -16.67
N CYS A 520 0.15 3.64 -17.51
CA CYS A 520 0.58 5.03 -17.42
C CYS A 520 1.02 5.54 -18.81
N GLY A 521 1.11 6.85 -18.95
CA GLY A 521 1.59 7.53 -20.16
C GLY A 521 0.60 7.52 -21.32
N PHE A 522 -0.67 7.24 -21.06
CA PHE A 522 -1.73 7.25 -22.07
C PHE A 522 -2.37 8.63 -22.20
N THR A 523 -2.75 8.99 -23.42
CA THR A 523 -3.51 10.22 -23.71
C THR A 523 -4.85 9.84 -24.34
N GLU A 524 -5.94 10.46 -23.91
CA GLU A 524 -7.26 10.25 -24.54
C GLU A 524 -7.23 10.82 -25.97
N LEU A 525 -7.75 10.04 -26.92
CA LEU A 525 -7.98 10.48 -28.29
C LEU A 525 -9.38 11.09 -28.40
N GLU A 526 -9.46 12.26 -29.02
CA GLU A 526 -10.75 12.90 -29.27
C GLU A 526 -11.54 12.10 -30.32
N LEU A 527 -12.77 11.73 -29.97
CA LEU A 527 -13.75 11.11 -30.85
C LEU A 527 -14.93 12.05 -31.06
N THR A 528 -15.56 12.01 -32.23
CA THR A 528 -16.83 12.72 -32.43
C THR A 528 -17.94 12.01 -31.66
N ALA A 529 -19.02 12.71 -31.33
CA ALA A 529 -20.17 12.10 -30.65
C ALA A 529 -20.76 10.89 -31.41
N ASN A 530 -20.71 10.92 -32.75
CA ASN A 530 -21.19 9.83 -33.59
C ASN A 530 -20.28 8.59 -33.56
N ASP A 531 -18.98 8.79 -33.28
CA ASP A 531 -18.02 7.69 -33.19
C ASP A 531 -17.94 7.12 -31.77
N ARG A 532 -18.36 7.89 -30.76
CA ARG A 532 -18.23 7.55 -29.34
C ARG A 532 -19.39 6.73 -28.80
N PHE A 533 -20.61 7.03 -29.23
CA PHE A 533 -21.82 6.46 -28.66
C PHE A 533 -22.40 5.37 -29.57
N CYS A 534 -22.82 4.27 -28.96
CA CYS A 534 -23.24 3.05 -29.65
C CYS A 534 -24.32 2.31 -28.83
N GLU A 535 -24.96 1.30 -29.44
CA GLU A 535 -25.87 0.42 -28.69
C GLU A 535 -25.06 -0.58 -27.86
N PRO A 536 -25.32 -0.73 -26.54
CA PRO A 536 -24.61 -1.70 -25.71
C PRO A 536 -24.66 -3.12 -26.27
N GLY A 537 -23.48 -3.75 -26.38
CA GLY A 537 -23.31 -5.09 -26.94
C GLY A 537 -23.20 -5.15 -28.48
N GLU A 538 -23.42 -4.05 -29.20
CA GLU A 538 -23.12 -3.97 -30.63
C GLU A 538 -21.60 -4.05 -30.87
N ASN A 539 -21.20 -4.66 -31.98
CA ASN A 539 -19.78 -4.70 -32.36
C ASN A 539 -19.38 -3.38 -33.02
N VAL A 540 -18.42 -2.68 -32.41
CA VAL A 540 -17.86 -1.43 -32.91
C VAL A 540 -16.59 -1.74 -33.70
N ASP A 541 -16.50 -1.23 -34.92
CA ASP A 541 -15.32 -1.35 -35.78
C ASP A 541 -14.66 0.03 -35.97
N LEU A 542 -13.42 0.15 -35.51
CA LEU A 542 -12.61 1.37 -35.65
C LEU A 542 -11.51 1.15 -36.68
N SER A 543 -11.40 2.09 -37.62
CA SER A 543 -10.23 2.21 -38.50
C SER A 543 -9.16 3.00 -37.77
N VAL A 544 -7.96 2.42 -37.66
CA VAL A 544 -6.81 2.97 -36.94
C VAL A 544 -5.67 3.16 -37.93
N ALA A 545 -5.22 4.40 -38.10
CA ALA A 545 -4.09 4.74 -38.95
C ALA A 545 -2.93 5.31 -38.12
N LEU A 546 -1.71 4.86 -38.42
CA LEU A 546 -0.49 5.46 -37.90
C LEU A 546 -0.13 6.65 -38.77
N SER A 547 0.15 7.81 -38.15
CA SER A 547 0.68 8.93 -38.92
C SER A 547 2.02 8.53 -39.57
N GLN A 548 2.36 9.14 -40.71
CA GLN A 548 3.46 8.72 -41.61
C GLN A 548 4.88 8.69 -41.00
N GLN A 549 5.02 8.98 -39.71
CA GLN A 549 6.27 9.02 -38.93
C GLN A 549 6.10 8.48 -37.51
N ALA A 550 4.92 7.94 -37.15
CA ALA A 550 4.68 7.42 -35.83
C ALA A 550 5.41 6.09 -35.62
N ALA A 551 6.16 5.99 -34.54
CA ALA A 551 6.62 4.69 -34.03
C ALA A 551 5.42 3.84 -33.61
N PRO A 552 5.58 2.51 -33.40
CA PRO A 552 4.50 1.67 -32.92
C PRO A 552 3.79 2.26 -31.71
N GLN A 553 2.47 2.21 -31.72
CA GLN A 553 1.62 2.79 -30.67
C GLN A 553 0.80 1.69 -30.00
N VAL A 554 0.40 1.93 -28.76
CA VAL A 554 -0.57 1.11 -28.02
C VAL A 554 -1.90 1.84 -28.08
N LEU A 555 -2.94 1.16 -28.58
CA LEU A 555 -4.31 1.64 -28.53
C LEU A 555 -5.06 0.90 -27.42
N ARG A 556 -5.69 1.64 -26.52
CA ARG A 556 -6.51 1.11 -25.42
C ARG A 556 -7.93 1.67 -25.47
N VAL A 557 -8.93 0.83 -25.28
CA VAL A 557 -10.34 1.22 -25.26
C VAL A 557 -10.92 1.00 -23.87
N CYS A 558 -11.58 2.04 -23.34
CA CYS A 558 -12.12 2.09 -21.98
C CYS A 558 -13.57 2.60 -21.97
N GLU A 559 -14.20 2.57 -20.80
CA GLU A 559 -15.57 3.05 -20.60
C GLU A 559 -15.67 4.59 -20.53
N TRP A 560 -16.89 5.11 -20.64
CA TRP A 560 -17.24 6.52 -20.49
C TRP A 560 -18.11 6.75 -19.25
N SER A 561 -17.90 7.85 -18.52
CA SER A 561 -18.73 8.21 -17.35
C SER A 561 -19.73 9.32 -17.68
N ALA A 562 -21.01 9.08 -17.40
CA ALA A 562 -22.05 10.10 -17.50
C ALA A 562 -21.88 11.21 -16.45
N ALA A 563 -21.47 10.86 -15.23
CA ALA A 563 -21.31 11.81 -14.12
C ALA A 563 -20.15 12.78 -14.34
N LEU A 564 -19.04 12.28 -14.90
CA LEU A 564 -17.85 13.10 -15.18
C LEU A 564 -17.88 13.76 -16.56
N GLY A 565 -18.73 13.28 -17.47
CA GLY A 565 -18.79 13.77 -18.85
C GLY A 565 -17.47 13.58 -19.61
N THR A 566 -16.66 12.60 -19.22
CA THR A 566 -15.35 12.27 -19.80
C THR A 566 -15.09 10.76 -19.80
N GLY A 567 -14.06 10.33 -20.54
CA GLY A 567 -13.59 8.95 -20.53
C GLY A 567 -13.01 8.56 -19.16
N VAL A 568 -13.24 7.31 -18.76
CA VAL A 568 -12.63 6.75 -17.54
C VAL A 568 -11.41 5.97 -17.97
N ALA A 569 -10.23 6.58 -17.85
CA ALA A 569 -8.98 5.93 -18.21
C ALA A 569 -8.80 4.63 -17.41
N CYS A 570 -8.78 3.51 -18.12
CA CYS A 570 -8.79 2.17 -17.55
C CYS A 570 -7.41 1.52 -17.58
N VAL A 571 -7.18 0.66 -16.59
CA VAL A 571 -6.02 -0.24 -16.57
C VAL A 571 -6.13 -1.29 -17.67
N PHE A 572 -5.01 -1.92 -18.02
CA PHE A 572 -4.91 -2.95 -19.05
C PHE A 572 -5.92 -4.09 -18.84
N GLU A 573 -6.10 -4.51 -17.60
CA GLU A 573 -6.97 -5.61 -17.20
C GLU A 573 -8.46 -5.29 -17.43
N ASP A 574 -8.83 -4.02 -17.29
CA ASP A 574 -10.20 -3.52 -17.45
C ASP A 574 -10.46 -3.00 -18.88
N ALA A 575 -9.45 -3.04 -19.75
CA ALA A 575 -9.58 -2.54 -21.10
C ALA A 575 -10.45 -3.46 -21.95
N LEU A 576 -11.42 -2.87 -22.65
CA LEU A 576 -12.25 -3.55 -23.64
C LEU A 576 -11.40 -4.06 -24.82
N LEU A 577 -10.31 -3.36 -25.10
CA LEU A 577 -9.31 -3.70 -26.10
C LEU A 577 -7.98 -3.03 -25.75
N ASN A 578 -6.87 -3.77 -25.86
CA ASN A 578 -5.51 -3.22 -25.81
C ASN A 578 -4.67 -3.82 -26.94
N ARG A 579 -4.21 -3.02 -27.91
CA ARG A 579 -3.54 -3.50 -29.12
C ARG A 579 -2.34 -2.66 -29.53
N THR A 580 -1.22 -3.32 -29.83
CA THR A 580 -0.07 -2.69 -30.48
C THR A 580 -0.34 -2.49 -31.97
N ILE A 581 -0.20 -1.25 -32.43
CA ILE A 581 -0.41 -0.81 -33.81
C ILE A 581 0.97 -0.54 -34.42
N VAL A 582 1.34 -1.31 -35.44
CA VAL A 582 2.61 -1.18 -36.19
C VAL A 582 2.39 -0.78 -37.65
N ALA A 583 1.16 -0.86 -38.14
CA ALA A 583 0.70 -0.40 -39.45
C ALA A 583 -0.81 -0.11 -39.39
N ASP A 584 -1.35 0.57 -40.39
CA ASP A 584 -2.79 0.83 -40.52
C ASP A 584 -3.59 -0.47 -40.43
N THR A 585 -4.61 -0.49 -39.58
CA THR A 585 -5.41 -1.68 -39.28
C THR A 585 -6.83 -1.32 -38.84
N ALA A 586 -7.73 -2.28 -38.87
CA ALA A 586 -9.00 -2.20 -38.15
C ALA A 586 -8.91 -2.91 -36.79
N VAL A 587 -9.67 -2.42 -35.82
CA VAL A 587 -9.89 -3.07 -34.52
C VAL A 587 -11.37 -3.15 -34.22
N SER A 588 -11.78 -4.20 -33.49
CA SER A 588 -13.18 -4.48 -33.18
C SER A 588 -13.35 -4.84 -31.72
N PHE A 589 -14.43 -4.37 -31.09
CA PHE A 589 -14.79 -4.68 -29.70
C PHE A 589 -16.30 -4.51 -29.49
N ALA A 590 -16.84 -5.05 -28.40
CA ALA A 590 -18.25 -4.86 -28.04
C ALA A 590 -18.47 -3.53 -27.31
N CYS A 591 -19.48 -2.78 -27.71
CA CYS A 591 -19.85 -1.50 -27.08
C CYS A 591 -20.24 -1.72 -25.60
N PRO A 592 -19.60 -1.02 -24.64
CA PRO A 592 -19.96 -1.10 -23.23
C PRO A 592 -21.18 -0.22 -22.92
N SER A 593 -21.82 -0.48 -21.78
CA SER A 593 -22.78 0.47 -21.19
C SER A 593 -22.04 1.70 -20.62
N ILE A 594 -22.68 2.86 -20.61
CA ILE A 594 -22.11 4.06 -19.97
C ILE A 594 -22.14 3.90 -18.45
N ARG A 595 -21.02 4.21 -17.79
CA ARG A 595 -20.89 4.18 -16.34
C ARG A 595 -21.67 5.33 -15.70
N ASP A 596 -22.36 5.02 -14.61
CA ASP A 596 -23.19 5.95 -13.82
C ASP A 596 -24.34 6.59 -14.62
N ALA A 597 -24.73 6.00 -15.75
CA ALA A 597 -25.88 6.46 -16.53
C ALA A 597 -27.20 6.24 -15.77
N ALA A 598 -28.09 7.22 -15.85
CA ALA A 598 -29.45 7.09 -15.34
C ALA A 598 -30.20 6.00 -16.12
N ALA A 599 -31.12 5.29 -15.44
CA ALA A 599 -31.87 4.19 -16.04
C ALA A 599 -32.77 4.61 -17.23
N ASP A 600 -33.07 5.90 -17.35
CA ASP A 600 -33.87 6.52 -18.41
C ASP A 600 -33.03 7.36 -19.40
N ALA A 601 -31.70 7.24 -19.36
CA ALA A 601 -30.82 7.95 -20.28
C ALA A 601 -31.08 7.57 -21.75
N GLU A 602 -31.13 8.58 -22.63
CA GLU A 602 -31.33 8.41 -24.07
C GLU A 602 -30.10 7.78 -24.76
N ILE A 603 -28.91 7.98 -24.18
CA ILE A 603 -27.65 7.36 -24.60
C ILE A 603 -27.25 6.35 -23.54
N THR A 604 -27.17 5.08 -23.92
CA THR A 604 -26.95 3.97 -22.97
C THR A 604 -25.60 3.27 -23.14
N GLY A 605 -24.93 3.44 -24.29
CA GLY A 605 -23.61 2.87 -24.58
C GLY A 605 -22.61 3.90 -25.09
N GLY A 606 -21.35 3.76 -24.70
CA GLY A 606 -20.29 4.67 -25.10
C GLY A 606 -18.93 4.37 -24.49
N PHE A 607 -17.87 4.77 -25.19
CA PHE A 607 -16.49 4.41 -24.85
C PHE A 607 -15.51 5.59 -25.03
N ALA A 608 -14.31 5.43 -24.49
CA ALA A 608 -13.18 6.32 -24.71
C ALA A 608 -11.99 5.53 -25.28
N VAL A 609 -11.17 6.19 -26.09
CA VAL A 609 -9.98 5.59 -26.69
C VAL A 609 -8.77 6.35 -26.19
N TYR A 610 -7.75 5.61 -25.76
CA TYR A 610 -6.49 6.12 -25.27
C TYR A 610 -5.36 5.58 -26.12
N ALA A 611 -4.31 6.38 -26.32
CA ALA A 611 -3.12 5.97 -27.03
C ALA A 611 -1.84 6.39 -26.31
N ALA A 612 -0.80 5.58 -26.50
CA ALA A 612 0.55 5.89 -26.05
C ALA A 612 1.59 5.28 -27.02
N PRO A 613 2.78 5.88 -27.18
CA PRO A 613 3.89 5.21 -27.86
C PRO A 613 4.24 3.87 -27.20
N LEU A 614 4.52 2.82 -27.98
CA LEU A 614 4.93 1.53 -27.42
C LEU A 614 6.20 1.67 -26.56
N TRP A 615 7.16 2.46 -27.05
CA TRP A 615 8.29 2.96 -26.29
C TRP A 615 8.04 4.43 -25.90
N PRO A 616 8.02 4.80 -24.60
CA PRO A 616 7.58 6.14 -24.15
C PRO A 616 8.31 7.34 -24.79
N GLU A 617 9.56 7.19 -25.19
CA GLU A 617 10.36 8.27 -25.81
C GLU A 617 10.07 8.47 -27.30
N ASP A 618 9.41 7.50 -27.94
CA ASP A 618 9.12 7.59 -29.37
C ASP A 618 7.96 8.58 -29.62
N GLY A 619 8.07 9.40 -30.67
CA GLY A 619 7.00 10.29 -31.12
C GLY A 619 6.00 9.60 -32.06
N GLY A 620 4.80 10.19 -32.18
CA GLY A 620 3.77 9.71 -33.09
C GLY A 620 2.36 10.01 -32.61
N GLN A 621 1.38 9.87 -33.50
CA GLN A 621 -0.04 9.93 -33.15
C GLN A 621 -0.80 8.86 -33.92
N LEU A 622 -1.77 8.26 -33.25
CA LEU A 622 -2.81 7.46 -33.89
C LEU A 622 -3.95 8.35 -34.34
N LEU A 623 -4.45 8.08 -35.55
CA LEU A 623 -5.70 8.63 -36.05
C LEU A 623 -6.73 7.51 -35.99
N VAL A 624 -7.86 7.78 -35.33
CA VAL A 624 -8.95 6.82 -35.17
C VAL A 624 -10.21 7.41 -35.79
N SER A 625 -10.91 6.61 -36.58
CA SER A 625 -12.22 6.96 -37.15
C SER A 625 -13.15 5.75 -37.10
N GLY A 626 -14.41 5.96 -36.73
CA GLY A 626 -15.43 4.92 -36.82
C GLY A 626 -15.75 4.57 -38.28
N ASN A 627 -16.08 3.31 -38.54
CA ASN A 627 -16.74 2.96 -39.79
C ASN A 627 -18.20 3.43 -39.74
N GLN A 628 -18.66 4.04 -40.83
CA GLN A 628 -20.08 4.20 -41.12
C GLN A 628 -20.79 2.86 -41.30
#